data_AF-A0A3M1JS94-F1
#
_entry.id   AF-A0A3M1JS94-F1
#
_cell.length_a   1.000
_cell.length_b   1.000
_cell.length_c   1.000
_cell.angle_alpha   90.00
_cell.angle_beta   90.00
_cell.angle_gamma   90.00
#
_symmetry.space_group_name_H-M   'P 1'
#
loop_
_entity.id
_entity.type
_entity.pdbx_description
1 polymer ?
#
loop_
_entity_poly.entity_id
_entity_poly.type
_entity_poly.pdbx_seq_one_letter_code
_entity_poly.pdbx_strand_id
1 'polypeptide(L)'
;MICRIMVIAALLGVVLGPDAGLARVFPLLVLYADQMTGAPPPPVTAYSLAEQGYKAYAAGDYGAAAAAFERALAIDPNQPDLAAQLAYTLKTLGDNRAAARWFRHAISHTHTEVDYRLRREVAILENRFDMSGYIIWRENALDGGALAAAGPSLTQSQGGTELSWTPPRVGLRNGRRLQLFARFLWGFEGDTLKIQDDSHQAGLGARYRPLKAHNLVITAERLMGIGDFARDNWMLRSSYSWDRGYGYEPGATSWDYVTFYA
;
A
#
# COMPACT_ATOMS: atom_id res chain seq x y z
N MET A 1 -16.01 -21.56 -44.04
CA MET A 1 -17.23 -20.73 -43.93
C MET A 1 -16.88 -19.37 -44.52
N ILE A 2 -17.29 -19.13 -45.76
CA ILE A 2 -16.81 -18.01 -46.60
C ILE A 2 -17.64 -16.78 -46.26
N CYS A 3 -16.98 -15.76 -45.72
CA CYS A 3 -17.52 -14.42 -45.48
C CYS A 3 -17.02 -13.50 -46.59
N ARG A 4 -17.94 -12.91 -47.37
CA ARG A 4 -17.79 -11.71 -48.22
C ARG A 4 -19.14 -11.47 -48.91
N ILE A 5 -19.79 -10.32 -48.73
CA ILE A 5 -19.80 -9.10 -49.57
C ILE A 5 -20.79 -8.16 -48.83
N MET A 6 -20.60 -6.85 -48.63
CA MET A 6 -20.71 -5.82 -49.67
C MET A 6 -20.22 -4.46 -49.16
N VAL A 7 -19.44 -3.79 -50.00
CA VAL A 7 -18.99 -2.39 -49.84
C VAL A 7 -20.09 -1.46 -50.34
N ILE A 8 -20.37 -0.42 -49.57
CA ILE A 8 -21.25 0.70 -49.94
C ILE A 8 -20.41 1.75 -50.68
N ALA A 9 -20.84 2.16 -51.87
CA ALA A 9 -20.41 3.40 -52.49
C ALA A 9 -21.60 4.02 -53.24
N ALA A 10 -22.18 5.07 -52.65
CA ALA A 10 -23.11 5.96 -53.32
C ALA A 10 -22.32 7.22 -53.70
N LEU A 11 -22.17 7.48 -55.00
CA LEU A 11 -21.69 8.75 -55.53
C LEU A 11 -22.90 9.45 -56.16
N LEU A 12 -23.36 10.51 -55.49
CA LEU A 12 -24.31 11.47 -56.04
C LEU A 12 -23.59 12.33 -57.10
N GLY A 13 -24.11 12.29 -58.33
CA GLY A 13 -23.84 13.32 -59.34
C GLY A 13 -25.18 13.80 -59.89
N VAL A 14 -25.57 15.03 -59.54
CA VAL A 14 -26.70 15.75 -60.14
C VAL A 14 -26.14 16.70 -61.20
N VAL A 15 -26.61 16.57 -62.44
CA VAL A 15 -26.45 17.58 -63.49
C VAL A 15 -27.86 17.86 -64.04
N LEU A 16 -28.23 19.14 -64.06
CA LEU A 16 -29.55 19.63 -64.47
C LEU A 16 -29.51 20.24 -65.89
N GLY A 17 -30.46 19.79 -66.72
CA GLY A 17 -31.12 20.53 -67.81
C GLY A 17 -30.65 20.23 -69.25
N PRO A 18 -31.48 20.49 -70.29
CA PRO A 18 -32.91 20.81 -70.30
C PRO A 18 -33.65 20.05 -71.42
N ASP A 19 -34.39 18.98 -71.14
CA ASP A 19 -35.38 18.46 -72.10
C ASP A 19 -36.55 17.78 -71.38
N ALA A 20 -37.74 18.08 -71.87
CA ALA A 20 -39.03 17.72 -71.29
C ALA A 20 -39.32 16.22 -71.36
N GLY A 21 -39.88 15.65 -70.29
CA GLY A 21 -40.42 14.29 -70.33
C GLY A 21 -40.82 13.72 -68.96
N LEU A 22 -42.07 13.95 -68.57
CA LEU A 22 -42.92 13.17 -67.65
C LEU A 22 -42.25 12.13 -66.72
N ALA A 23 -42.18 12.41 -65.42
CA ALA A 23 -42.38 11.39 -64.37
C ALA A 23 -42.67 12.04 -63.00
N ARG A 24 -43.84 11.73 -62.43
CA ARG A 24 -44.19 12.03 -61.04
C ARG A 24 -43.35 11.17 -60.11
N VAL A 25 -42.62 11.77 -59.17
CA VAL A 25 -42.08 11.06 -58.01
C VAL A 25 -42.24 11.93 -56.76
N PHE A 26 -43.10 11.51 -55.84
CA PHE A 26 -43.18 12.02 -54.48
C PHE A 26 -41.93 11.58 -53.70
N PRO A 27 -41.14 12.47 -53.08
CA PRO A 27 -40.27 12.05 -52.00
C PRO A 27 -41.10 11.99 -50.71
N LEU A 28 -41.49 10.77 -50.39
CA LEU A 28 -41.87 10.32 -49.06
C LEU A 28 -40.73 10.69 -48.10
N LEU A 29 -41.01 11.53 -47.11
CA LEU A 29 -40.16 11.75 -45.95
C LEU A 29 -40.21 10.47 -45.09
N VAL A 30 -39.46 9.43 -45.46
CA VAL A 30 -39.26 8.26 -44.61
C VAL A 30 -38.24 8.65 -43.54
N LEU A 31 -38.77 9.11 -42.41
CA LEU A 31 -38.06 9.04 -41.13
C LEU A 31 -37.62 7.58 -40.92
N TYR A 32 -36.31 7.33 -41.02
CA TYR A 32 -35.69 6.18 -40.39
C TYR A 32 -35.80 6.40 -38.87
N ALA A 33 -36.97 6.10 -38.30
CA ALA A 33 -37.08 5.71 -36.90
C ALA A 33 -36.56 4.27 -36.81
N ASP A 34 -35.24 4.13 -36.90
CA ASP A 34 -34.58 2.86 -36.65
C ASP A 34 -34.80 2.49 -35.18
N GLN A 35 -35.15 1.23 -35.00
CA GLN A 35 -35.62 0.60 -33.80
C GLN A 35 -34.55 0.64 -32.70
N MET A 36 -34.65 1.63 -31.79
CA MET A 36 -34.07 1.55 -30.44
C MET A 36 -34.92 0.58 -29.58
N THR A 37 -35.09 -0.65 -30.03
CA THR A 37 -35.58 -1.78 -29.20
C THR A 37 -34.39 -2.67 -28.82
N GLY A 38 -33.29 -2.04 -28.41
CA GLY A 38 -32.34 -2.72 -27.55
C GLY A 38 -33.05 -3.03 -26.23
N ALA A 39 -33.03 -4.29 -25.80
CA ALA A 39 -33.45 -4.64 -24.45
C ALA A 39 -32.86 -3.61 -23.47
N PRO A 40 -33.65 -3.10 -22.50
CA PRO A 40 -33.12 -2.13 -21.55
C PRO A 40 -31.81 -2.70 -20.99
N PRO A 41 -30.73 -1.89 -20.92
CA PRO A 41 -29.45 -2.38 -20.44
C PRO A 41 -29.69 -3.12 -19.12
N PRO A 42 -29.02 -4.26 -18.89
CA PRO A 42 -29.25 -5.06 -17.69
C PRO A 42 -29.16 -4.13 -16.47
N PRO A 43 -30.06 -4.27 -15.49
CA PRO A 43 -30.12 -3.37 -14.36
C PRO A 43 -28.74 -3.31 -13.69
N VAL A 44 -28.25 -2.10 -13.45
CA VAL A 44 -26.99 -1.90 -12.74
C VAL A 44 -27.21 -2.34 -11.30
N THR A 45 -26.66 -3.50 -10.96
CA THR A 45 -26.69 -4.06 -9.61
C THR A 45 -25.36 -3.81 -8.90
N ALA A 46 -25.37 -3.85 -7.57
CA ALA A 46 -24.15 -3.84 -6.76
C ALA A 46 -23.16 -4.93 -7.23
N TYR A 47 -23.67 -6.12 -7.54
CA TYR A 47 -22.88 -7.23 -8.07
C TYR A 47 -22.20 -6.89 -9.42
N SER A 48 -22.96 -6.37 -10.39
CA SER A 48 -22.41 -6.01 -11.71
C SER A 48 -21.33 -4.92 -11.63
N LEU A 49 -21.46 -3.98 -10.70
CA LEU A 49 -20.46 -2.94 -10.44
C LEU A 49 -19.23 -3.51 -9.73
N ALA A 50 -19.42 -4.41 -8.77
CA ALA A 50 -18.31 -5.12 -8.12
C ALA A 50 -17.50 -5.92 -9.15
N GLU A 51 -18.16 -6.63 -10.07
CA GLU A 51 -17.49 -7.37 -11.15
C GLU A 51 -16.66 -6.46 -12.05
N GLN A 52 -17.20 -5.28 -12.41
CA GLN A 52 -16.44 -4.25 -13.14
C GLN A 52 -15.22 -3.80 -12.34
N GLY A 53 -15.36 -3.57 -11.04
CA GLY A 53 -14.27 -3.20 -10.15
C GLY A 53 -13.16 -4.26 -10.11
N TYR A 54 -13.52 -5.54 -10.01
CA TYR A 54 -12.56 -6.64 -10.05
C TYR A 54 -11.85 -6.74 -11.40
N LYS A 55 -12.56 -6.57 -12.52
CA LYS A 55 -11.96 -6.54 -13.87
C LYS A 55 -10.97 -5.38 -14.02
N ALA A 56 -11.35 -4.18 -13.58
CA ALA A 56 -10.48 -3.01 -13.60
C ALA A 56 -9.24 -3.20 -12.71
N TYR A 57 -9.42 -3.79 -11.52
CA TYR A 57 -8.32 -4.11 -10.61
C TYR A 57 -7.33 -5.09 -11.24
N ALA A 58 -7.84 -6.16 -11.87
CA ALA A 58 -7.01 -7.14 -12.57
C ALA A 58 -6.26 -6.52 -13.77
N ALA A 59 -6.84 -5.51 -14.42
CA ALA A 59 -6.19 -4.74 -15.47
C ALA A 59 -5.16 -3.71 -14.94
N GLY A 60 -5.04 -3.54 -13.62
CA GLY A 60 -4.17 -2.55 -12.98
C GLY A 60 -4.74 -1.12 -12.96
N ASP A 61 -5.97 -0.92 -13.44
CA ASP A 61 -6.68 0.35 -13.34
C ASP A 61 -7.33 0.48 -11.97
N TYR A 62 -6.50 0.78 -10.96
CA TYR A 62 -6.95 0.92 -9.58
C TYR A 62 -7.91 2.11 -9.40
N GLY A 63 -7.84 3.13 -10.26
CA GLY A 63 -8.75 4.28 -10.23
C GLY A 63 -10.16 3.89 -10.63
N ALA A 64 -10.30 3.22 -11.78
CA ALA A 64 -11.58 2.68 -12.22
C ALA A 64 -12.12 1.61 -11.26
N ALA A 65 -11.23 0.77 -10.71
CA ALA A 65 -11.61 -0.22 -9.72
C ALA A 65 -12.23 0.40 -8.47
N ALA A 66 -11.57 1.41 -7.89
CA ALA A 66 -12.08 2.12 -6.72
C ALA A 66 -13.45 2.76 -7.00
N ALA A 67 -13.60 3.44 -8.14
CA ALA A 67 -14.87 4.08 -8.52
C ALA A 67 -16.00 3.05 -8.69
N ALA A 68 -15.73 1.87 -9.27
CA ALA A 68 -16.73 0.82 -9.44
C ALA A 68 -17.13 0.19 -8.09
N PHE A 69 -16.17 -0.07 -7.21
CA PHE A 69 -16.44 -0.58 -5.86
C PHE A 69 -17.21 0.43 -5.00
N GLU A 70 -16.89 1.73 -5.06
CA GLU A 70 -17.64 2.78 -4.37
C GLU A 70 -19.11 2.82 -4.83
N ARG A 71 -19.35 2.74 -6.14
CA ARG A 71 -20.72 2.69 -6.70
C ARG A 71 -21.46 1.42 -6.27
N ALA A 72 -20.78 0.28 -6.19
CA ALA A 72 -21.38 -0.96 -5.71
C ALA A 72 -21.80 -0.86 -4.23
N LEU A 73 -20.92 -0.32 -3.38
CA LEU A 73 -21.18 -0.10 -1.95
C LEU A 73 -22.21 1.00 -1.68
N ALA A 74 -22.43 1.92 -2.63
CA ALA A 74 -23.53 2.89 -2.56
C ALA A 74 -24.91 2.24 -2.79
N ILE A 75 -24.98 1.13 -3.53
CA ILE A 75 -26.22 0.36 -3.73
C ILE A 75 -26.46 -0.59 -2.55
N ASP A 76 -25.43 -1.33 -2.15
CA ASP A 76 -25.49 -2.22 -1.00
C ASP A 76 -24.26 -2.01 -0.09
N PRO A 77 -24.42 -1.25 1.02
CA PRO A 77 -23.33 -0.91 1.92
C PRO A 77 -22.92 -2.05 2.86
N ASN A 78 -23.72 -3.13 2.97
CA ASN A 78 -23.47 -4.22 3.92
C ASN A 78 -22.67 -5.37 3.30
N GLN A 79 -21.60 -5.02 2.59
CA GLN A 79 -20.70 -5.98 1.93
C GLN A 79 -19.27 -5.80 2.47
N PRO A 80 -18.93 -6.38 3.63
CA PRO A 80 -17.63 -6.16 4.27
C PRO A 80 -16.46 -6.61 3.41
N ASP A 81 -16.60 -7.70 2.66
CA ASP A 81 -15.54 -8.17 1.74
C ASP A 81 -15.29 -7.14 0.63
N LEU A 82 -16.35 -6.57 0.06
CA LEU A 82 -16.24 -5.54 -0.98
C LEU A 82 -15.66 -4.22 -0.42
N ALA A 83 -16.03 -3.86 0.81
CA ALA A 83 -15.43 -2.73 1.52
C ALA A 83 -13.93 -2.93 1.77
N ALA A 84 -13.50 -4.15 2.12
CA ALA A 84 -12.08 -4.48 2.22
C ALA A 84 -11.37 -4.38 0.87
N GLN A 85 -11.98 -4.82 -0.23
CA GLN A 85 -11.41 -4.69 -1.58
C GLN A 85 -11.24 -3.22 -2.00
N LEU A 86 -12.22 -2.37 -1.72
CA LEU A 86 -12.10 -0.93 -1.92
C LEU A 86 -10.96 -0.36 -1.06
N ALA A 87 -10.85 -0.74 0.20
CA ALA A 87 -9.79 -0.29 1.09
C ALA A 87 -8.38 -0.67 0.59
N TYR A 88 -8.18 -1.92 0.14
CA TYR A 88 -6.91 -2.35 -0.48
C TYR A 88 -6.60 -1.59 -1.78
N THR A 89 -7.62 -1.32 -2.59
CA THR A 89 -7.48 -0.54 -3.82
C THR A 89 -7.05 0.90 -3.51
N LEU A 90 -7.68 1.56 -2.54
CA LEU A 90 -7.33 2.91 -2.09
C LEU A 90 -5.93 2.97 -1.45
N LYS A 91 -5.55 1.94 -0.68
CA LYS A 91 -4.18 1.79 -0.15
C LYS A 91 -3.14 1.71 -1.28
N THR A 92 -3.47 1.02 -2.37
CA THR A 92 -2.61 0.92 -3.56
C THR A 92 -2.48 2.27 -4.28
N LEU A 93 -3.57 3.04 -4.34
CA LEU A 93 -3.57 4.42 -4.84
C LEU A 93 -2.86 5.41 -3.89
N GLY A 94 -2.58 5.01 -2.65
CA GLY A 94 -1.93 5.84 -1.63
C GLY A 94 -2.89 6.72 -0.83
N ASP A 95 -4.21 6.57 -1.02
CA ASP A 95 -5.20 7.20 -0.15
C ASP A 95 -5.39 6.40 1.14
N ASN A 96 -4.38 6.48 2.00
CA ASN A 96 -4.34 5.76 3.27
C ASN A 96 -5.50 6.16 4.20
N ARG A 97 -5.97 7.41 4.12
CA ARG A 97 -7.05 7.90 4.98
C ARG A 97 -8.39 7.32 4.57
N ALA A 98 -8.67 7.26 3.26
CA ALA A 98 -9.88 6.61 2.77
C ALA A 98 -9.82 5.09 2.96
N ALA A 99 -8.66 4.48 2.70
CA ALA A 99 -8.45 3.06 2.95
C ALA A 99 -8.73 2.67 4.42
N ALA A 100 -8.19 3.42 5.39
CA ALA A 100 -8.44 3.13 6.81
C ALA A 100 -9.92 3.26 7.21
N ARG A 101 -10.66 4.21 6.62
CA ARG A 101 -12.12 4.32 6.83
C ARG A 101 -12.86 3.09 6.32
N TRP A 102 -12.55 2.63 5.11
CA TRP A 102 -13.22 1.46 4.52
C TRP A 102 -12.81 0.14 5.20
N PHE A 103 -11.57 0.01 5.69
CA PHE A 103 -11.22 -1.12 6.55
C PHE A 103 -12.02 -1.15 7.84
N ARG A 104 -12.23 0.01 8.51
CA ARG A 104 -13.11 0.09 9.68
C ARG A 104 -14.56 -0.25 9.35
N HIS A 105 -15.06 0.20 8.20
CA HIS A 105 -16.40 -0.16 7.72
C HIS A 105 -16.54 -1.68 7.51
N ALA A 106 -15.54 -2.32 6.91
CA ALA A 106 -15.52 -3.77 6.77
C ALA A 106 -15.53 -4.45 8.16
N ILE A 107 -14.66 -4.01 9.08
CA ILE A 107 -14.58 -4.53 10.45
C ILE A 107 -15.93 -4.46 11.16
N SER A 108 -16.63 -3.33 11.09
CA SER A 108 -17.90 -3.14 11.82
C SER A 108 -19.05 -4.03 11.34
N HIS A 109 -18.92 -4.65 10.17
CA HIS A 109 -19.91 -5.55 9.57
C HIS A 109 -19.43 -7.01 9.52
N THR A 110 -18.32 -7.33 10.20
CA THR A 110 -17.78 -8.71 10.33
C THR A 110 -17.69 -9.13 11.79
N HIS A 111 -17.85 -10.44 12.06
CA HIS A 111 -17.71 -11.02 13.41
C HIS A 111 -16.70 -12.19 13.46
N THR A 112 -15.78 -12.29 12.48
CA THR A 112 -14.88 -13.45 12.28
C THR A 112 -13.39 -13.06 12.26
N GLU A 113 -12.49 -14.05 12.15
CA GLU A 113 -11.02 -13.95 12.08
C GLU A 113 -10.49 -12.88 11.09
N VAL A 114 -11.27 -12.55 10.06
CA VAL A 114 -11.03 -11.44 9.12
C VAL A 114 -10.73 -10.12 9.85
N ASP A 115 -11.33 -9.92 11.02
CA ASP A 115 -11.17 -8.73 11.86
C ASP A 115 -9.70 -8.44 12.24
N TYR A 116 -8.91 -9.46 12.62
CA TYR A 116 -7.52 -9.25 13.03
C TYR A 116 -6.65 -8.68 11.89
N ARG A 117 -6.78 -9.25 10.68
CA ARG A 117 -5.99 -8.80 9.52
C ARG A 117 -6.34 -7.37 9.12
N LEU A 118 -7.63 -7.03 9.13
CA LEU A 118 -8.08 -5.68 8.78
C LEU A 118 -7.70 -4.65 9.86
N ARG A 119 -7.76 -5.00 11.15
CA ARG A 119 -7.28 -4.13 12.24
C ARG A 119 -5.80 -3.82 12.11
N ARG A 120 -4.99 -4.82 11.74
CA ARG A 120 -3.56 -4.61 11.45
C ARG A 120 -3.35 -3.64 10.29
N GLU A 121 -4.14 -3.73 9.23
CA GLU A 121 -4.08 -2.77 8.12
C GLU A 121 -4.42 -1.34 8.57
N VAL A 122 -5.48 -1.16 9.37
CA VAL A 122 -5.80 0.16 9.96
C VAL A 122 -4.63 0.69 10.78
N ALA A 123 -4.04 -0.13 11.65
CA ALA A 123 -2.89 0.27 12.45
C ALA A 123 -1.69 0.67 11.58
N ILE A 124 -1.38 -0.07 10.52
CA ILE A 124 -0.31 0.27 9.56
C ILE A 124 -0.57 1.61 8.87
N LEU A 125 -1.82 1.87 8.48
CA LEU A 125 -2.19 3.08 7.75
C LEU A 125 -2.25 4.32 8.62
N GLU A 126 -2.65 4.17 9.89
CA GLU A 126 -2.92 5.29 10.80
C GLU A 126 -1.81 5.53 11.80
N ASN A 127 -1.06 4.51 12.22
CA ASN A 127 0.00 4.71 13.19
C ASN A 127 1.10 5.60 12.60
N ARG A 128 1.38 6.71 13.28
CA ARG A 128 2.39 7.68 12.86
C ARG A 128 3.60 7.67 13.74
N PHE A 129 3.50 7.13 14.94
CA PHE A 129 4.58 7.13 15.92
C PHE A 129 4.81 5.71 16.41
N ASP A 130 6.05 5.28 16.37
CA ASP A 130 6.48 4.01 16.91
C ASP A 130 7.59 4.30 17.92
N MET A 131 7.47 3.78 19.15
CA MET A 131 8.49 3.91 20.17
C MET A 131 8.94 2.52 20.60
N SER A 132 10.25 2.32 20.74
CA SER A 132 10.83 1.10 21.26
C SER A 132 11.95 1.40 22.25
N GLY A 133 12.20 0.45 23.14
CA GLY A 133 13.29 0.51 24.09
C GLY A 133 13.83 -0.90 24.32
N TYR A 134 15.12 -1.00 24.61
CA TYR A 134 15.77 -2.27 24.92
C TYR A 134 16.88 -2.07 25.94
N ILE A 135 17.20 -3.16 26.65
CA ILE A 135 18.38 -3.30 27.49
C ILE A 135 19.05 -4.60 27.11
N ILE A 136 20.37 -4.55 26.97
CA ILE A 136 21.26 -5.69 26.78
C ILE A 136 22.20 -5.69 27.97
N TRP A 137 22.11 -6.74 28.76
CA TRP A 137 22.98 -6.97 29.90
C TRP A 137 23.93 -8.13 29.59
N ARG A 138 25.17 -8.03 30.07
CA ARG A 138 26.21 -9.04 29.86
C ARG A 138 26.99 -9.25 31.16
N GLU A 139 27.22 -10.52 31.50
CA GLU A 139 28.02 -10.92 32.67
C GLU A 139 29.50 -10.52 32.56
N ASN A 140 30.08 -10.60 31.37
CA ASN A 140 31.48 -10.25 31.10
C ASN A 140 31.58 -9.00 30.22
N ALA A 141 30.82 -7.96 30.55
CA ALA A 141 30.89 -6.69 29.84
C ALA A 141 32.26 -6.02 30.07
N LEU A 142 32.85 -5.52 29.00
CA LEU A 142 34.02 -4.67 29.07
C LEU A 142 33.61 -3.29 29.56
N ASP A 143 34.38 -2.74 30.49
CA ASP A 143 34.26 -1.37 30.95
C ASP A 143 34.80 -0.38 29.92
N GLY A 144 33.99 0.64 29.61
CA GLY A 144 34.40 1.78 28.80
C GLY A 144 34.51 1.49 27.30
N GLY A 145 34.54 2.57 26.52
CA GLY A 145 34.64 2.53 25.06
C GLY A 145 33.32 2.81 24.34
N ALA A 146 33.43 3.03 23.03
CA ALA A 146 32.32 3.56 22.23
C ALA A 146 31.25 2.51 21.93
N LEU A 147 29.99 2.79 22.33
CA LEU A 147 28.82 1.93 22.11
C LEU A 147 28.71 1.39 20.69
N ALA A 148 28.11 0.22 20.48
CA ALA A 148 27.81 -0.22 19.12
C ALA A 148 26.78 0.72 18.47
N ALA A 149 27.22 1.51 17.50
CA ALA A 149 26.34 2.43 16.81
C ALA A 149 25.33 1.71 15.89
N ALA A 150 25.64 0.48 15.46
CA ALA A 150 24.76 -0.34 14.63
C ALA A 150 24.40 -1.65 15.36
N GLY A 151 23.28 -1.63 16.08
CA GLY A 151 22.73 -2.82 16.74
C GLY A 151 23.31 -3.11 18.12
N PRO A 152 23.14 -4.35 18.62
CA PRO A 152 23.59 -4.75 19.95
C PRO A 152 25.12 -4.84 20.03
N SER A 153 25.74 -4.20 21.03
CA SER A 153 27.16 -4.41 21.35
C SER A 153 27.37 -5.85 21.79
N LEU A 154 28.42 -6.48 21.26
CA LEU A 154 28.86 -7.82 21.65
C LEU A 154 29.73 -7.81 22.91
N THR A 155 30.29 -6.65 23.26
CA THR A 155 31.32 -6.53 24.30
C THR A 155 30.86 -5.71 25.51
N GLN A 156 29.79 -4.92 25.39
CA GLN A 156 29.33 -4.03 26.45
C GLN A 156 27.85 -4.25 26.76
N SER A 157 27.48 -4.02 28.02
CA SER A 157 26.09 -3.83 28.41
C SER A 157 25.60 -2.48 27.87
N GLN A 158 24.44 -2.46 27.20
CA GLN A 158 23.90 -1.24 26.60
C GLN A 158 22.38 -1.17 26.70
N GLY A 159 21.85 0.04 26.77
CA GLY A 159 20.45 0.33 26.59
C GLY A 159 20.22 1.26 25.40
N GLY A 160 18.99 1.28 24.91
CA GLY A 160 18.62 2.22 23.87
C GLY A 160 17.12 2.43 23.78
N THR A 161 16.75 3.62 23.31
CA THR A 161 15.38 3.97 22.95
C THR A 161 15.35 4.54 21.54
N GLU A 162 14.30 4.27 20.80
CA GLU A 162 14.06 4.84 19.48
C GLU A 162 12.61 5.34 19.40
N LEU A 163 12.43 6.55 18.88
CA LEU A 163 11.14 7.10 18.48
C LEU A 163 11.19 7.33 16.98
N SER A 164 10.24 6.73 16.26
CA SER A 164 10.06 6.89 14.83
C SER A 164 8.77 7.64 14.52
N TRP A 165 8.80 8.48 13.49
CA TRP A 165 7.69 9.22 12.96
C TRP A 165 7.52 8.94 11.46
N THR A 166 6.29 8.64 11.04
CA THR A 166 5.92 8.42 9.64
C THR A 166 5.15 9.63 9.09
N PRO A 167 5.75 10.45 8.19
CA PRO A 167 5.09 11.63 7.64
C PRO A 167 3.75 11.30 6.96
N PRO A 168 2.63 11.98 7.28
CA PRO A 168 1.30 11.57 6.81
C PRO A 168 1.09 11.50 5.29
N ARG A 169 1.74 12.38 4.51
CA ARG A 169 1.53 12.49 3.05
C ARG A 169 2.51 11.67 2.20
N VAL A 170 3.71 11.44 2.71
CA VAL A 170 4.82 10.82 1.95
C VAL A 170 5.41 9.60 2.64
N GLY A 171 5.16 9.45 3.95
CA GLY A 171 5.72 8.41 4.79
C GLY A 171 5.19 7.02 4.50
N LEU A 172 3.98 6.89 3.94
CA LEU A 172 3.44 5.62 3.48
C LEU A 172 2.75 5.82 2.14
N ARG A 173 3.28 5.23 1.07
CA ARG A 173 2.66 5.26 -0.25
C ARG A 173 2.79 3.91 -0.91
N ASN A 174 1.65 3.25 -1.09
CA ASN A 174 1.56 2.00 -1.84
C ASN A 174 2.59 0.96 -1.32
N GLY A 175 2.61 0.72 0.00
CA GLY A 175 3.54 -0.22 0.64
C GLY A 175 4.98 0.27 0.84
N ARG A 176 5.39 1.38 0.20
CA ARG A 176 6.69 2.03 0.48
C ARG A 176 6.57 2.84 1.77
N ARG A 177 7.59 2.77 2.62
CA ARG A 177 7.58 3.44 3.91
C ARG A 177 8.81 4.31 4.10
N LEU A 178 8.62 5.59 4.43
CA LEU A 178 9.64 6.54 4.87
C LEU A 178 9.33 6.93 6.31
N GLN A 179 10.31 6.79 7.20
CA GLN A 179 10.20 7.22 8.59
C GLN A 179 11.40 8.09 8.94
N LEU A 180 11.17 9.13 9.73
CA LEU A 180 12.23 9.84 10.44
C LEU A 180 12.30 9.25 11.84
N PHE A 181 13.49 9.13 12.41
CA PHE A 181 13.63 8.60 13.75
C PHE A 181 14.67 9.37 14.54
N ALA A 182 14.45 9.43 15.85
CA ALA A 182 15.42 9.84 16.83
C ALA A 182 15.70 8.65 17.75
N ARG A 183 16.95 8.45 18.13
CA ARG A 183 17.31 7.42 19.10
C ARG A 183 18.32 7.93 20.11
N PHE A 184 18.31 7.31 21.27
CA PHE A 184 19.26 7.55 22.33
C PHE A 184 19.82 6.22 22.82
N LEU A 185 21.14 6.15 22.97
CA LEU A 185 21.87 4.99 23.44
C LEU A 185 22.67 5.35 24.68
N TRP A 186 22.80 4.40 25.59
CA TRP A 186 23.67 4.50 26.76
C TRP A 186 24.27 3.13 27.07
N GLY A 187 25.41 3.12 27.73
CA GLY A 187 26.11 1.97 28.26
C GLY A 187 25.91 1.84 29.76
N PHE A 188 26.26 0.67 30.29
CA PHE A 188 26.36 0.44 31.72
C PHE A 188 27.82 0.19 32.12
N GLU A 189 28.17 0.48 33.37
CA GLU A 189 29.47 0.13 33.95
C GLU A 189 29.52 -1.38 34.18
N GLY A 190 30.34 -2.08 33.40
CA GLY A 190 30.60 -3.51 33.49
C GLY A 190 29.33 -4.36 33.51
N ASP A 191 29.26 -5.24 34.50
CA ASP A 191 28.13 -6.13 34.77
C ASP A 191 27.04 -5.49 35.65
N THR A 192 27.16 -4.19 35.95
CA THR A 192 26.20 -3.46 36.78
C THR A 192 25.06 -2.85 35.96
N LEU A 193 24.06 -2.30 36.65
CA LEU A 193 23.00 -1.47 36.05
C LEU A 193 23.26 0.03 36.21
N LYS A 194 24.47 0.42 36.65
CA LYS A 194 24.84 1.83 36.73
C LYS A 194 25.14 2.35 35.33
N ILE A 195 24.49 3.44 34.95
CA ILE A 195 24.68 4.07 33.65
C ILE A 195 26.08 4.69 33.60
N GLN A 196 26.77 4.49 32.48
CA GLN A 196 28.06 5.12 32.21
C GLN A 196 27.82 6.45 31.49
N ASP A 197 28.03 7.58 32.16
CA ASP A 197 27.70 8.92 31.64
C ASP A 197 28.47 9.27 30.34
N ASP A 198 29.71 8.81 30.21
CA ASP A 198 30.56 9.06 29.03
C ASP A 198 30.09 8.29 27.77
N SER A 199 29.13 7.39 27.90
CA SER A 199 28.67 6.53 26.79
C SER A 199 27.51 7.11 25.98
N HIS A 200 26.88 8.19 26.44
CA HIS A 200 25.64 8.71 25.86
C HIS A 200 25.79 9.10 24.39
N GLN A 201 24.94 8.51 23.53
CA GLN A 201 24.92 8.81 22.10
C GLN A 201 23.50 9.06 21.61
N ALA A 202 23.30 10.21 20.97
CA ALA A 202 22.06 10.51 20.28
C ALA A 202 22.19 10.23 18.78
N GLY A 203 21.07 10.00 18.12
CA GLY A 203 21.00 9.79 16.69
C GLY A 203 19.73 10.38 16.11
N LEU A 204 19.83 11.04 14.96
CA LEU A 204 18.69 11.51 14.18
C LEU A 204 18.86 11.04 12.74
N GLY A 205 17.84 10.39 12.19
CA GLY A 205 17.95 9.80 10.87
C GLY A 205 16.65 9.61 10.14
N ALA A 206 16.77 9.09 8.92
CA ALA A 206 15.67 8.68 8.08
C ALA A 206 15.89 7.22 7.64
N ARG A 207 14.81 6.43 7.62
CA ARG A 207 14.80 5.09 7.05
C ARG A 207 13.75 4.98 5.97
N TYR A 208 14.11 4.29 4.89
CA TYR A 208 13.27 4.14 3.72
C TYR A 208 13.23 2.69 3.24
N ARG A 209 12.02 2.18 3.02
CA ARG A 209 11.75 0.90 2.36
C ARG A 209 11.23 1.17 0.93
N PRO A 210 12.11 1.14 -0.10
CA PRO A 210 11.73 1.45 -1.48
C PRO A 210 10.87 0.37 -2.16
N LEU A 211 11.03 -0.89 -1.75
CA LEU A 211 10.45 -2.04 -2.42
C LEU A 211 9.28 -2.62 -1.61
N LYS A 212 8.19 -2.97 -2.30
CA LYS A 212 6.99 -3.54 -1.66
C LYS A 212 7.18 -5.03 -1.39
N ALA A 213 7.64 -5.77 -2.40
CA ALA A 213 7.80 -7.23 -2.36
C ALA A 213 9.07 -7.68 -1.61
N HIS A 214 10.03 -6.79 -1.42
CA HIS A 214 11.30 -7.08 -0.75
C HIS A 214 11.44 -6.22 0.50
N ASN A 215 12.03 -6.77 1.57
CA ASN A 215 12.31 -6.00 2.77
C ASN A 215 13.71 -5.39 2.72
N LEU A 216 13.94 -4.54 1.71
CA LEU A 216 15.14 -3.69 1.65
C LEU A 216 14.87 -2.40 2.43
N VAL A 217 15.69 -2.10 3.42
CA VAL A 217 15.62 -0.87 4.23
C VAL A 217 16.96 -0.14 4.10
N ILE A 218 16.89 1.12 3.68
CA ILE A 218 18.04 2.03 3.60
C ILE A 218 17.89 3.06 4.71
N THR A 219 18.93 3.26 5.51
CA THR A 219 18.92 4.17 6.65
C THR A 219 20.10 5.10 6.58
N ALA A 220 19.85 6.41 6.68
CA ALA A 220 20.88 7.43 6.83
C ALA A 220 20.66 8.14 8.17
N GLU A 221 21.73 8.31 8.94
CA GLU A 221 21.64 8.79 10.32
C GLU A 221 22.84 9.65 10.67
N ARG A 222 22.57 10.79 11.32
CA ARG A 222 23.56 11.61 12.00
C ARG A 222 23.68 11.13 13.44
N LEU A 223 24.85 10.57 13.79
CA LEU A 223 25.23 10.27 15.17
C LEU A 223 25.75 11.55 15.81
N MET A 224 25.28 11.82 17.02
CA MET A 224 25.64 12.99 17.81
C MET A 224 26.25 12.50 19.12
N GLY A 225 27.51 12.87 19.33
CA GLY A 225 28.22 12.59 20.57
C GLY A 225 27.67 13.45 21.70
N ILE A 226 27.40 12.82 22.85
CA ILE A 226 27.05 13.54 24.08
C ILE A 226 28.09 13.25 25.16
N GLY A 227 28.45 11.97 25.33
CA GLY A 227 29.56 11.56 26.20
C GLY A 227 30.88 11.36 25.44
N ASP A 228 31.98 11.26 26.18
CA ASP A 228 33.33 11.18 25.63
C ASP A 228 33.62 9.91 24.79
N PHE A 229 32.86 8.83 25.01
CA PHE A 229 32.94 7.61 24.20
C PHE A 229 32.02 7.63 22.98
N ALA A 230 31.21 8.67 22.82
CA ALA A 230 30.23 8.73 21.75
C ALA A 230 30.85 9.19 20.43
N ARG A 231 30.14 8.93 19.32
CA ARG A 231 30.61 9.27 17.97
C ARG A 231 29.84 10.45 17.40
N ASP A 232 30.59 11.39 16.84
CA ASP A 232 30.06 12.46 15.99
C ASP A 232 30.26 12.15 14.51
N ASN A 233 29.61 11.13 13.98
CA ASN A 233 29.73 10.74 12.55
C ASN A 233 28.40 10.62 11.82
N TRP A 234 28.47 10.41 10.51
CA TRP A 234 27.34 9.93 9.71
C TRP A 234 27.39 8.41 9.59
N MET A 235 26.21 7.79 9.58
CA MET A 235 26.04 6.36 9.39
C MET A 235 25.05 6.12 8.26
N LEU A 236 25.48 5.31 7.29
CA LEU A 236 24.64 4.77 6.24
C LEU A 236 24.52 3.25 6.45
N ARG A 237 23.30 2.72 6.41
CA ARG A 237 23.01 1.30 6.55
C ARG A 237 22.06 0.85 5.45
N SER A 238 22.30 -0.35 4.94
CA SER A 238 21.34 -1.08 4.11
C SER A 238 21.12 -2.44 4.76
N SER A 239 19.87 -2.83 4.92
CA SER A 239 19.49 -4.15 5.42
C SER A 239 18.45 -4.75 4.49
N TYR A 240 18.65 -6.01 4.13
CA TYR A 240 17.75 -6.77 3.29
C TYR A 240 17.26 -7.99 4.06
N SER A 241 15.96 -8.23 4.03
CA SER A 241 15.44 -9.53 4.45
C SER A 241 14.42 -10.07 3.46
N TRP A 242 14.31 -11.38 3.48
CA TRP A 242 13.33 -12.13 2.72
C TRP A 242 12.85 -13.30 3.58
N ASP A 243 11.54 -13.49 3.63
CA ASP A 243 10.90 -14.55 4.38
C ASP A 243 9.90 -15.31 3.50
N ARG A 244 9.75 -16.61 3.78
CA ARG A 244 8.72 -17.49 3.21
C ARG A 244 8.12 -18.31 4.33
N GLY A 245 6.79 -18.34 4.43
CA GLY A 245 6.07 -19.12 5.45
C GLY A 245 6.09 -18.51 6.84
N TYR A 246 6.58 -17.28 7.04
CA TYR A 246 6.62 -16.66 8.38
C TYR A 246 5.24 -16.22 8.89
N GLY A 247 4.27 -16.02 7.98
CA GLY A 247 2.91 -15.67 8.34
C GLY A 247 2.17 -16.84 9.00
N TYR A 248 1.28 -16.52 9.93
CA TYR A 248 0.34 -17.50 10.49
C TYR A 248 -0.51 -18.13 9.38
N GLU A 249 -0.55 -19.47 9.31
CA GLU A 249 -1.35 -20.24 8.35
C GLU A 249 -2.56 -20.88 9.05
N PRO A 250 -3.78 -20.30 8.93
CA PRO A 250 -4.95 -20.85 9.59
C PRO A 250 -5.31 -22.23 9.03
N GLY A 251 -5.50 -23.21 9.93
CA GLY A 251 -5.89 -24.57 9.56
C GLY A 251 -4.72 -25.51 9.25
N ALA A 252 -3.48 -25.02 9.20
CA ALA A 252 -2.30 -25.85 9.18
C ALA A 252 -1.94 -26.29 10.61
N THR A 253 -1.76 -27.59 10.83
CA THR A 253 -1.28 -28.12 12.12
C THR A 253 0.23 -27.94 12.31
N SER A 254 0.97 -27.74 11.22
CA SER A 254 2.40 -27.41 11.18
C SER A 254 2.75 -26.81 9.81
N TRP A 255 3.71 -25.88 9.76
CA TRP A 255 4.28 -25.38 8.50
C TRP A 255 5.74 -24.97 8.69
N ASP A 256 6.50 -25.00 7.59
CA ASP A 256 7.91 -24.59 7.56
C ASP A 256 8.02 -23.10 7.22
N TYR A 257 9.00 -22.44 7.83
CA TYR A 257 9.38 -21.08 7.46
C TYR A 257 10.89 -20.96 7.25
N VAL A 258 11.27 -20.07 6.34
CA VAL A 258 12.66 -19.71 6.08
C VAL A 258 12.78 -18.20 6.09
N THR A 259 13.76 -17.69 6.82
CA THR A 259 14.08 -16.26 6.83
C THR A 259 15.55 -16.04 6.53
N PHE A 260 15.83 -15.12 5.62
CA PHE A 260 17.16 -14.68 5.25
C PHE A 260 17.35 -13.20 5.59
N TYR A 261 18.51 -12.87 6.17
CA TYR A 261 18.91 -11.50 6.53
C TYR A 261 20.30 -11.20 5.95
N ALA A 262 20.47 -10.02 5.36
CA ALA A 262 21.72 -9.49 4.81
C ALA A 262 21.87 -7.99 5.04
#